data_AF-A0A968JCF3-F1
#
_entry.id   AF-A0A968JCF3-F1
#
_cell.length_a   1.000
_cell.length_b   1.000
_cell.length_c   1.000
_cell.angle_alpha   90.00
_cell.angle_beta   90.00
_cell.angle_gamma   90.00
#
_symmetry.space_group_name_H-M   'P 1'
#
loop_
_entity.id
_entity.type
_entity.pdbx_description
1 polymer ?
#
loop_
_entity_poly.entity_id
_entity_poly.type
_entity_poly.pdbx_seq_one_letter_code
_entity_poly.pdbx_strand_id
1 'polypeptide(L)' 'MSNPTISVTALQAQAVASNFLLENLPDRFCAGQPRLDHSSSLWNVPVLLSYPTIGVLGEVGEIRISLRRQQSCHIPS' A
#
# COMPACT_ATOMS: atom_id res chain seq x y z
N MET A 1 23.48 -18.48 8.65
CA MET A 1 22.00 -18.58 8.74
C MET A 1 21.44 -17.18 8.52
N SER A 2 20.95 -16.87 7.32
CA SER A 2 20.33 -15.58 7.01
C SER A 2 18.86 -15.61 7.40
N ASN A 3 18.46 -14.76 8.36
CA ASN A 3 17.06 -14.56 8.74
C ASN A 3 16.27 -14.12 7.50
N PRO A 4 15.17 -14.80 7.08
CA PRO A 4 14.40 -14.36 5.93
C PRO A 4 13.81 -12.99 6.24
N THR A 5 14.36 -11.94 5.62
CA THR A 5 13.80 -10.60 5.67
C THR A 5 12.38 -10.72 5.14
N ILE A 6 11.38 -10.61 6.03
CA ILE A 6 9.97 -10.73 5.65
C ILE A 6 9.66 -9.57 4.70
N SER A 7 9.63 -9.87 3.40
CA SER A 7 9.31 -8.92 2.35
C SER A 7 7.80 -8.77 2.25
N VAL A 8 7.34 -7.52 2.22
CA VAL A 8 5.93 -7.22 1.96
C VAL A 8 5.58 -7.71 0.55
N THR A 9 4.53 -8.53 0.44
CA THR A 9 4.03 -8.98 -0.87
C THR A 9 3.20 -7.89 -1.55
N ALA A 10 2.99 -7.99 -2.87
CA ALA A 10 2.09 -7.07 -3.58
C ALA A 10 0.70 -7.03 -2.92
N LEU A 11 0.13 -8.18 -2.58
CA LEU A 11 -1.18 -8.24 -1.91
C LEU A 11 -1.18 -7.52 -0.55
N GLN A 12 -0.12 -7.68 0.24
CA GLN A 12 0.02 -6.97 1.52
C GLN A 12 0.17 -5.46 1.32
N ALA A 13 0.93 -5.03 0.31
CA ALA A 13 1.06 -3.61 -0.03
C ALA A 13 -0.30 -3.02 -0.44
N GLN A 14 -1.07 -3.71 -1.29
CA GLN A 14 -2.39 -3.25 -1.67
C GLN A 14 -3.33 -3.17 -0.46
N ALA A 15 -3.33 -4.18 0.42
CA ALA A 15 -4.17 -4.17 1.62
C ALA A 15 -3.83 -3.01 2.57
N VAL A 16 -2.54 -2.73 2.78
CA VAL A 16 -2.08 -1.60 3.61
C VAL A 16 -2.50 -0.26 2.97
N ALA A 17 -2.33 -0.10 1.66
CA ALA A 17 -2.76 1.11 0.95
C ALA A 17 -4.27 1.31 1.02
N SER A 18 -5.06 0.25 0.82
CA SER A 18 -6.52 0.30 0.96
C SER A 18 -6.94 0.73 2.37
N ASN A 19 -6.32 0.16 3.41
CA ASN A 19 -6.63 0.53 4.79
C ASN A 19 -6.29 2.00 5.08
N PHE A 20 -5.13 2.48 4.61
CA PHE A 20 -4.75 3.88 4.74
C PHE A 20 -5.76 4.82 4.06
N LEU A 21 -6.24 4.47 2.86
CA LEU A 21 -7.27 5.26 2.17
C LEU A 21 -8.59 5.24 2.93
N LEU A 22 -9.03 4.09 3.46
CA LEU A 22 -10.25 4.02 4.26
C LEU A 22 -10.18 4.89 5.51
N GLU A 23 -9.02 4.96 6.16
CA GLU A 23 -8.82 5.76 7.37
C GLU A 23 -8.74 7.27 7.11
N ASN A 24 -8.18 7.68 5.96
CA ASN A 24 -7.84 9.09 5.71
C ASN A 24 -8.68 9.75 4.61
N LEU A 25 -9.11 8.98 3.61
CA LEU A 25 -9.79 9.43 2.40
C LEU A 25 -10.86 8.41 1.95
N PRO A 26 -11.89 8.14 2.75
CA PRO A 26 -12.82 7.03 2.51
C PRO A 26 -13.74 7.23 1.30
N ASP A 27 -13.90 8.47 0.81
CA ASP A 27 -14.80 8.75 -0.31
C ASP A 27 -14.05 8.68 -1.64
N ARG A 28 -14.57 7.89 -2.58
CA ARG A 28 -14.16 7.81 -4.01
C ARG A 28 -12.72 7.39 -4.29
N PHE A 29 -11.90 7.07 -3.30
CA PHE A 29 -10.53 6.60 -3.53
C PHE A 29 -10.39 5.10 -3.26
N CYS A 30 -9.68 4.40 -4.14
CA CYS A 30 -9.31 3.01 -3.92
C CYS A 30 -7.86 2.73 -4.34
N ALA A 31 -7.27 1.69 -3.76
CA ALA A 31 -5.91 1.28 -4.09
C ALA A 31 -5.88 0.47 -5.40
N GLY A 32 -5.04 0.91 -6.33
CA GLY A 32 -4.76 0.21 -7.58
C GLY A 32 -3.76 -0.94 -7.42
N GLN A 33 -3.25 -1.43 -8.56
CA GLN A 33 -2.30 -2.54 -8.58
C GLN A 33 -0.90 -2.07 -8.15
N PRO A 34 -0.29 -2.69 -7.12
CA PRO A 34 1.06 -2.35 -6.68
C PRO A 34 2.11 -2.60 -7.75
N ARG A 35 3.03 -1.66 -7.91
CA ARG A 35 4.20 -1.74 -8.79
C ARG A 35 5.46 -1.77 -7.93
N LEU A 36 6.30 -2.78 -8.11
CA LEU A 36 7.55 -2.89 -7.37
C LEU A 36 8.60 -1.96 -7.99
N ASP A 37 9.10 -1.02 -7.20
CA ASP A 37 10.27 -0.25 -7.56
C ASP A 37 11.51 -0.91 -6.96
N HIS A 38 12.21 -1.68 -7.80
CA HIS A 38 13.44 -2.38 -7.44
C HIS A 38 14.57 -1.42 -7.06
N SER A 39 14.56 -0.18 -7.55
CA SER A 39 15.61 0.80 -7.27
C SER A 39 15.50 1.37 -5.86
N SER A 40 14.27 1.62 -5.40
CA SER A 40 14.00 2.20 -4.09
C SER A 40 13.61 1.18 -3.02
N SER A 41 13.41 -0.09 -3.39
CA SER A 41 12.91 -1.14 -2.49
C SER A 41 11.56 -0.79 -1.86
N LEU A 42 10.66 -0.23 -2.69
CA LEU A 42 9.32 0.19 -2.32
C LEU A 42 8.26 -0.44 -3.24
N TRP A 43 7.07 -0.63 -2.69
CA TRP A 43 5.85 -0.77 -3.48
C TRP A 43 5.25 0.61 -3.72
N ASN A 44 5.03 0.94 -4.99
CA ASN A 44 4.25 2.10 -5.40
C ASN A 44 2.83 1.61 -5.70
N VAL A 45 1.86 2.01 -4.88
CA VAL A 45 0.45 1.63 -5.04
C VAL A 45 -0.32 2.83 -5.57
N PRO A 46 -0.89 2.77 -6.79
CA PRO A 46 -1.70 3.85 -7.34
C PRO A 46 -2.90 4.16 -6.47
N VAL A 47 -3.22 5.44 -6.32
CA VAL A 47 -4.52 5.90 -5.79
C VAL A 47 -5.41 6.16 -6.98
N LEU A 48 -6.54 5.47 -7.03
CA LEU A 48 -7.51 5.55 -8.11
C LEU A 48 -8.73 6.35 -7.65
N LEU A 49 -9.17 7.30 -8.47
CA LEU A 49 -10.45 7.97 -8.29
C LEU A 49 -11.56 7.12 -8.92
N SER A 50 -12.59 6.81 -8.16
CA SER A 50 -13.70 5.95 -8.57
C SER A 50 -15.05 6.50 -8.10
N TYR A 51 -16.06 6.45 -8.97
CA TYR A 51 -17.44 6.79 -8.63
C TYR A 51 -18.34 5.57 -8.82
N PRO A 52 -19.33 5.32 -7.95
CA PRO A 52 -20.20 4.14 -8.05
C PRO A 52 -20.85 3.94 -9.42
N THR A 53 -21.26 5.01 -10.10
CA THR A 53 -21.97 4.98 -11.38
C THR A 53 -21.07 4.93 -12.60
N ILE A 54 -19.82 5.41 -12.50
CA ILE A 54 -18.92 5.61 -13.65
C ILE A 54 -17.72 4.63 -13.58
N GLY A 55 -17.46 4.05 -12.41
CA GLY A 55 -16.29 3.23 -12.15
C GLY A 55 -15.04 4.07 -11.93
N VAL A 56 -13.88 3.47 -12.19
CA VAL A 56 -12.56 4.11 -12.04
C VAL A 56 -12.35 5.12 -13.16
N LEU A 57 -12.09 6.38 -12.79
CA LEU A 57 -11.77 7.47 -13.69
C LEU A 57 -10.29 7.56 -14.04
N GLY A 58 -9.41 7.16 -13.12
CA GLY A 58 -7.96 7.16 -13.36
C GLY A 58 -7.11 7.22 -12.10
N GLU A 59 -5.79 7.22 -12.31
CA GLU A 59 -4.76 7.40 -11.28
C GLU A 59 -4.62 8.89 -10.92
N VAL A 60 -4.70 9.20 -9.63
CA VAL A 60 -4.66 10.57 -9.10
C VAL A 60 -3.53 10.79 -8.10
N GLY A 61 -2.79 9.73 -7.76
CA GLY A 61 -1.65 9.77 -6.84
C GLY A 61 -1.08 8.38 -6.58
N GLU A 62 -0.19 8.29 -5.60
CA GLU A 62 0.45 7.04 -5.20
C GLU A 62 0.72 6.98 -3.69
N ILE A 63 0.62 5.77 -3.13
CA ILE A 63 1.03 5.43 -1.76
C ILE A 63 2.30 4.59 -1.85
N ARG A 64 3.36 5.05 -1.18
CA ARG A 64 4.66 4.35 -1.12
C ARG A 64 4.74 3.48 0.13
N ILE A 65 4.99 2.20 -0.06
CA ILE A 65 5.09 1.22 1.03
C ILE A 65 6.46 0.57 1.03
N SER A 66 7.13 0.58 2.19
CA SER A 66 8.43 -0.06 2.35
C SER A 66 8.33 -1.58 2.27
N LEU A 67 9.31 -2.23 1.62
CA LEU A 67 9.41 -3.70 1.61
C LEU A 67 9.72 -4.30 2.99
N ARG A 68 10.25 -3.50 3.91
CA ARG A 68 10.50 -3.92 5.29
C ARG A 68 9.28 -3.64 6.17
N ARG A 69 8.71 -4.69 6.75
CA ARG A 69 7.84 -4.57 7.92
C ARG A 69 8.69 -4.07 9.09
N GLN A 70 8.39 -2.90 9.62
CA GLN A 70 8.83 -2.56 10.97
C GLN A 70 7.97 -3.36 11.95
N GLN A 71 8.57 -4.34 12.64
CA GLN A 71 8.01 -4.85 13.87
C GLN A 71 8.29 -3.79 14.94
N SER A 72 7.26 -3.05 15.36
CA SER A 72 7.36 -2.30 16.60
C SER A 72 7.44 -3.31 17.74
N CYS A 73 8.61 -3.45 18.36
CA CYS A 73 8.75 -4.21 19.59
C CYS A 73 8.04 -3.41 20.69
N HIS A 74 6.76 -3.71 20.92
CA HIS A 74 6.08 -3.28 22.12
C HIS A 74 6.70 -4.07 23.28
N ILE A 75 7.58 -3.43 24.05
CA ILE A 75 8.10 -3.99 25.30
C ILE A 75 6.98 -3.80 26.34
N PRO A 76 6.30 -4.87 26.79
CA PRO A 76 5.38 -4.73 27.90
C PRO A 76 6.19 -4.35 29.15
N SER A 77 5.72 -3.31 29.85
CA SER A 77 6.27 -2.84 31.13
C SER A 77 5.85 -3.77 32.27
#